data_AF-A0A1C4E6Q9-F1
#
_entry.id   AF-A0A1C4E6Q9-F1
#
_cell.length_a   1.000
_cell.length_b   1.000
_cell.length_c   1.000
_cell.angle_alpha   90.00
_cell.angle_beta   90.00
_cell.angle_gamma   90.00
#
_symmetry.space_group_name_H-M   'P 1'
#
loop_
_entity.id
_entity.type
_entity.pdbx_description
1 polymer ?
#
loop_
_entity_poly.entity_id
_entity_poly.type
_entity_poly.pdbx_seq_one_letter_code
_entity_poly.pdbx_strand_id
1 'polypeptide(L)'
;MSRIWLFAVMLCGIAFEAHAQQKPAAKPVAKPGAAKTATQAPLAKKTDLRFRSTWGIYLSDTLPRPEVIKTLDQNLVVRDQKNNKYEIISFEFTYEQKTSFVNDTTNKAGYYIEYLGDNFKHTAKLSDIWVNKLKETLQRGDELFFSNIIVKYPPDKYYKVPDLRFVIL
;
A
#
# COMPACT_ATOMS: atom_id res chain seq x y z
N MET A 1 -17.43 -52.58 4.83
CA MET A 1 -17.55 -53.09 3.44
C MET A 1 -18.88 -52.62 2.85
N SER A 2 -19.02 -52.63 1.51
CA SER A 2 -20.06 -51.88 0.77
C SER A 2 -21.43 -52.55 0.72
N ARG A 3 -22.51 -51.73 0.80
CA ARG A 3 -23.77 -51.85 0.05
C ARG A 3 -24.26 -50.42 -0.26
N ILE A 4 -24.18 -49.91 -1.51
CA ILE A 4 -25.04 -50.13 -2.69
C ILE A 4 -26.16 -49.07 -2.79
N TRP A 5 -26.36 -48.55 -4.01
CA TRP A 5 -27.18 -47.38 -4.40
C TRP A 5 -28.41 -47.80 -5.26
N LEU A 6 -29.16 -46.81 -5.80
CA LEU A 6 -30.22 -46.88 -6.85
C LEU A 6 -31.61 -47.30 -6.31
N PHE A 7 -32.80 -46.86 -6.81
CA PHE A 7 -33.26 -45.89 -7.86
C PHE A 7 -34.77 -45.54 -7.54
N ALA A 8 -35.58 -44.67 -8.17
CA ALA A 8 -35.55 -43.74 -9.32
C ALA A 8 -36.52 -42.52 -9.06
N VAL A 9 -36.40 -41.34 -9.69
CA VAL A 9 -37.13 -40.83 -10.90
C VAL A 9 -38.68 -40.86 -10.86
N MET A 10 -39.37 -39.69 -10.93
CA MET A 10 -40.23 -39.27 -12.08
C MET A 10 -40.70 -37.77 -12.06
N LEU A 11 -41.21 -37.33 -13.22
CA LEU A 11 -41.68 -36.01 -13.72
C LEU A 11 -43.01 -35.48 -13.10
N CYS A 12 -43.63 -34.33 -13.47
CA CYS A 12 -43.20 -32.99 -13.96
C CYS A 12 -44.46 -32.14 -14.34
N GLY A 13 -44.55 -30.85 -13.95
CA GLY A 13 -45.61 -29.90 -14.39
C GLY A 13 -47.04 -30.23 -13.90
N ILE A 14 -48.11 -29.48 -14.17
CA ILE A 14 -48.36 -28.07 -14.61
C ILE A 14 -49.64 -27.64 -13.82
N ALA A 15 -49.98 -26.39 -13.53
CA ALA A 15 -50.56 -25.36 -14.41
C ALA A 15 -50.90 -24.08 -13.61
N PHE A 16 -51.31 -23.02 -14.31
CA PHE A 16 -51.66 -21.70 -13.78
C PHE A 16 -53.18 -21.50 -13.86
N GLU A 17 -53.84 -20.98 -12.83
CA GLU A 17 -55.15 -20.35 -13.01
C GLU A 17 -55.42 -19.30 -11.92
N ALA A 18 -56.22 -18.29 -12.25
CA ALA A 18 -56.45 -17.10 -11.43
C ALA A 18 -57.95 -16.84 -11.24
N HIS A 19 -58.31 -16.17 -10.15
CA HIS A 19 -59.63 -15.56 -9.97
C HIS A 19 -59.47 -14.19 -9.30
N ALA A 20 -60.38 -13.27 -9.64
CA ALA A 20 -60.24 -11.86 -9.29
C ALA A 20 -61.47 -11.30 -8.57
N GLN A 21 -61.19 -10.34 -7.67
CA GLN A 21 -62.02 -9.16 -7.39
C GLN A 21 -63.50 -9.36 -6.99
N GLN A 22 -63.80 -9.02 -5.73
CA GLN A 22 -64.80 -7.98 -5.45
C GLN A 22 -64.54 -7.28 -4.10
N LYS A 23 -65.14 -6.09 -3.93
CA LYS A 23 -64.82 -5.11 -2.88
C LYS A 23 -66.06 -4.28 -2.52
N PRO A 24 -66.43 -4.19 -1.23
CA PRO A 24 -67.11 -3.03 -0.66
C PRO A 24 -66.10 -1.97 -0.19
N ALA A 25 -66.48 -0.69 -0.18
CA ALA A 25 -65.59 0.41 0.18
C ALA A 25 -65.75 0.85 1.65
N ALA A 26 -64.63 1.18 2.30
CA ALA A 26 -64.63 1.91 3.57
C ALA A 26 -63.48 2.94 3.62
N LYS A 27 -63.84 4.19 3.91
CA LYS A 27 -63.03 5.32 4.38
C LYS A 27 -63.99 6.17 5.26
N PRO A 28 -63.52 6.95 6.25
CA PRO A 28 -62.14 7.44 6.41
C PRO A 28 -61.46 7.19 7.79
N VAL A 29 -60.13 7.15 7.73
CA VAL A 29 -59.17 7.74 8.69
C VAL A 29 -59.42 7.60 10.21
N ALA A 30 -58.62 6.72 10.82
CA ALA A 30 -57.96 6.97 12.10
C ALA A 30 -56.45 6.65 11.94
N LYS A 31 -55.56 7.30 12.70
CA LYS A 31 -54.10 7.38 12.43
C LYS A 31 -53.29 6.52 13.42
N PRO A 32 -52.77 5.33 13.04
CA PRO A 32 -52.02 4.46 13.95
C PRO A 32 -50.55 4.88 14.12
N GLY A 33 -49.95 4.35 15.19
CA GLY A 33 -48.66 4.76 15.75
C GLY A 33 -47.47 4.91 14.81
N ALA A 34 -46.60 5.86 15.15
CA ALA A 34 -45.30 6.02 14.51
C ALA A 34 -44.46 4.74 14.68
N ALA A 35 -44.06 4.13 13.58
CA ALA A 35 -43.12 3.02 13.59
C ALA A 35 -41.80 3.48 14.21
N LYS A 36 -41.27 2.71 15.16
CA LYS A 36 -39.94 2.97 15.73
C LYS A 36 -38.89 2.65 14.66
N THR A 37 -38.48 3.67 13.91
CA THR A 37 -37.36 3.58 12.96
C THR A 37 -36.16 3.00 13.70
N ALA A 38 -35.62 1.88 13.21
CA ALA A 38 -34.42 1.30 13.79
C ALA A 38 -33.28 2.31 13.66
N THR A 39 -32.78 2.81 14.79
CA THR A 39 -31.65 3.75 14.83
C THR A 39 -30.44 3.05 14.21
N GLN A 40 -30.13 3.39 12.96
CA GLN A 40 -28.90 2.94 12.31
C GLN A 40 -27.73 3.42 13.17
N ALA A 41 -26.93 2.48 13.67
CA ALA A 41 -25.71 2.82 14.38
C ALA A 41 -24.86 3.73 13.47
N PRO A 42 -24.36 4.87 13.96
CA PRO A 42 -23.66 5.82 13.11
C PRO A 42 -22.45 5.12 12.47
N LEU A 43 -22.41 5.08 11.14
CA LEU A 43 -21.29 4.48 10.41
C LEU A 43 -20.01 5.13 10.93
N ALA A 44 -19.13 4.31 11.51
CA ALA A 44 -17.91 4.79 12.12
C ALA A 44 -17.14 5.66 11.12
N LYS A 45 -16.94 6.94 11.46
CA LYS A 45 -16.22 7.88 10.59
C LYS A 45 -14.89 7.24 10.21
N LYS A 46 -14.71 6.91 8.94
CA LYS A 46 -13.46 6.41 8.38
C LYS A 46 -12.41 7.51 8.56
N THR A 47 -11.66 7.46 9.66
CA THR A 47 -10.52 8.34 9.90
C THR A 47 -9.55 8.19 8.74
N ASP A 48 -9.18 9.31 8.15
CA ASP A 48 -8.28 9.35 7.00
C ASP A 48 -6.84 9.05 7.45
N LEU A 49 -6.53 7.76 7.55
CA LEU A 49 -5.28 7.22 8.06
C LEU A 49 -4.13 7.52 7.09
N ARG A 50 -3.50 8.68 7.27
CA ARG A 50 -2.30 9.09 6.51
C ARG A 50 -1.03 8.67 7.24
N PHE A 51 -0.16 7.97 6.51
CA PHE A 51 1.19 7.63 6.93
C PHE A 51 2.20 8.63 6.35
N ARG A 52 3.33 8.81 7.06
CA ARG A 52 4.50 9.57 6.64
C ARG A 52 5.74 8.70 6.77
N SER A 53 6.41 8.43 5.65
CA SER A 53 7.72 7.79 5.61
C SER A 53 8.83 8.82 5.86
N THR A 54 9.92 8.39 6.48
CA THR A 54 11.14 9.18 6.71
C THR A 54 12.35 8.24 6.69
N TRP A 55 13.53 8.72 6.30
CA TRP A 55 14.81 8.02 6.46
C TRP A 55 15.67 8.78 7.47
N GLY A 56 15.89 8.19 8.65
CA GLY A 56 16.37 8.95 9.82
C GLY A 56 15.40 10.09 10.18
N ILE A 57 15.80 11.33 9.87
CA ILE A 57 14.98 12.54 10.01
C ILE A 57 14.40 13.05 8.69
N TYR A 58 14.94 12.63 7.55
CA TYR A 58 14.66 13.23 6.24
C TYR A 58 13.39 12.67 5.59
N LEU A 59 12.67 13.54 4.88
CA LEU A 59 11.65 13.19 3.89
C LEU A 59 12.31 13.08 2.50
N SER A 60 11.55 12.74 1.46
CA SER A 60 12.02 12.85 0.07
C SER A 60 12.54 14.26 -0.21
N ASP A 61 13.83 14.40 -0.43
CA ASP A 61 14.53 15.69 -0.48
C ASP A 61 15.86 15.59 -1.25
N THR A 62 16.44 16.75 -1.58
CA THR A 62 17.71 16.85 -2.31
C THR A 62 18.85 17.09 -1.32
N LEU A 63 19.72 16.10 -1.11
CA LEU A 63 20.65 16.05 0.03
C LEU A 63 22.13 16.07 -0.42
N PRO A 64 23.01 16.85 0.25
CA PRO A 64 24.45 16.76 0.05
C PRO A 64 25.00 15.36 0.35
N ARG A 65 25.91 14.86 -0.49
CA ARG A 65 26.57 13.55 -0.32
C ARG A 65 27.00 13.27 1.14
N PRO A 66 27.64 14.19 1.90
CA PRO A 66 28.07 13.91 3.27
C PRO A 66 26.92 13.61 4.25
N GLU A 67 25.73 14.20 4.08
CA GLU A 67 24.57 13.90 4.93
C GLU A 67 23.94 12.56 4.56
N VAL A 68 23.92 12.20 3.27
CA VAL A 68 23.47 10.88 2.83
C VAL A 68 24.39 9.79 3.36
N ILE A 69 25.72 9.98 3.32
CA ILE A 69 26.69 9.04 3.90
C ILE A 69 26.45 8.79 5.40
N LYS A 70 26.11 9.81 6.19
CA LYS A 70 25.71 9.65 7.62
C LYS A 70 24.36 8.96 7.79
N THR A 71 23.48 9.07 6.79
CA THR A 71 22.11 8.53 6.82
C THR A 71 22.05 7.06 6.37
N LEU A 72 23.05 6.56 5.64
CA LEU A 72 23.13 5.16 5.19
C LEU A 72 22.91 4.14 6.32
N ASP A 73 23.47 4.39 7.51
CA ASP A 73 23.37 3.49 8.66
C ASP A 73 22.03 3.64 9.44
N GLN A 74 21.13 4.54 9.01
CA GLN A 74 19.87 4.87 9.69
C GLN A 74 18.68 4.01 9.24
N ASN A 75 17.69 3.88 10.13
CA ASN A 75 16.43 3.22 9.81
C ASN A 75 15.54 4.12 8.93
N LEU A 76 14.82 3.50 8.00
CA LEU A 76 13.51 3.96 7.58
C LEU A 76 12.56 3.98 8.78
N VAL A 77 11.74 5.01 8.90
CA VAL A 77 10.74 5.13 9.96
C VAL A 77 9.43 5.65 9.37
N VAL A 78 8.36 4.90 9.61
CA VAL A 78 7.00 5.27 9.19
C VAL A 78 6.17 5.65 10.41
N ARG A 79 5.44 6.76 10.32
CA ARG A 79 4.55 7.25 11.39
C ARG A 79 3.18 7.68 10.86
N ASP A 80 2.15 7.70 11.71
CA ASP A 80 0.85 8.30 11.38
C ASP A 80 0.76 9.80 11.74
N GLN A 81 -0.41 10.39 11.52
CA GLN A 81 -0.77 11.75 11.93
C GLN A 81 -0.65 12.01 13.45
N LYS A 82 -0.71 10.96 14.28
CA LYS A 82 -0.58 11.02 15.74
C LYS A 82 0.86 10.73 16.22
N ASN A 83 1.80 10.63 15.29
CA ASN A 83 3.21 10.31 15.51
C ASN A 83 3.47 8.89 16.07
N ASN A 84 2.49 7.98 16.00
CA ASN A 84 2.68 6.56 16.30
C ASN A 84 3.68 5.96 15.30
N LYS A 85 4.68 5.20 15.77
CA LYS A 85 5.62 4.48 14.89
C LYS A 85 5.06 3.12 14.49
N TYR A 86 5.27 2.72 13.24
CA TYR A 86 4.90 1.40 12.72
C TYR A 86 6.13 0.55 12.39
N GLU A 87 5.94 -0.77 12.38
CA GLU A 87 6.92 -1.76 11.96
C GLU A 87 6.94 -1.86 10.43
N ILE A 88 8.12 -1.80 9.82
CA ILE A 88 8.32 -2.00 8.38
C ILE A 88 8.54 -3.50 8.14
N ILE A 89 7.70 -4.08 7.28
CA ILE A 89 7.69 -5.51 6.96
C ILE A 89 8.47 -5.78 5.68
N SER A 90 8.41 -4.87 4.71
CA SER A 90 9.25 -4.89 3.52
C SER A 90 9.39 -3.51 2.91
N PHE A 91 10.44 -3.32 2.12
CA PHE A 91 10.59 -2.23 1.16
C PHE A 91 11.49 -2.67 0.00
N GLU A 92 11.36 -2.00 -1.12
CA GLU A 92 12.27 -2.13 -2.27
C GLU A 92 13.22 -0.93 -2.28
N PHE A 93 14.47 -1.17 -2.63
CA PHE A 93 15.48 -0.12 -2.77
C PHE A 93 15.99 -0.08 -4.20
N THR A 94 16.11 1.13 -4.76
CA THR A 94 16.75 1.35 -6.06
C THR A 94 17.74 2.52 -5.95
N TYR A 95 18.94 2.28 -6.43
CA TYR A 95 20.00 3.26 -6.65
C TYR A 95 20.08 3.51 -8.17
N GLU A 96 19.80 4.75 -8.56
CA GLU A 96 20.03 5.24 -9.92
C GLU A 96 21.43 5.87 -9.95
N GLN A 97 22.39 5.16 -10.51
CA GLN A 97 23.79 5.57 -10.59
C GLN A 97 24.09 6.23 -11.94
N LYS A 98 24.59 7.47 -11.91
CA LYS A 98 24.77 8.33 -13.08
C LYS A 98 26.24 8.53 -13.44
N THR A 99 26.83 7.49 -14.04
CA THR A 99 28.24 7.52 -14.45
C THR A 99 28.46 8.46 -15.63
N SER A 100 29.36 9.45 -15.46
CA SER A 100 29.84 10.29 -16.56
C SER A 100 30.96 9.59 -17.35
N PHE A 101 31.00 9.81 -18.66
CA PHE A 101 32.06 9.31 -19.54
C PHE A 101 32.43 10.34 -20.60
N VAL A 102 33.63 10.21 -21.18
CA VAL A 102 34.02 10.94 -22.39
C VAL A 102 34.02 9.93 -23.54
N ASN A 103 33.43 10.32 -24.68
CA ASN A 103 33.43 9.49 -25.88
C ASN A 103 34.64 9.83 -26.76
N ASP A 104 35.64 8.95 -26.83
CA ASP A 104 36.91 9.21 -27.52
C ASP A 104 36.74 9.59 -29.00
N THR A 105 35.77 8.97 -29.69
CA THR A 105 35.48 9.23 -31.11
C THR A 105 34.92 10.63 -31.38
N THR A 106 34.22 11.24 -30.41
CA THR A 106 33.56 12.55 -30.59
C THR A 106 34.13 13.65 -29.68
N ASN A 107 34.99 13.30 -28.72
CA ASN A 107 35.51 14.17 -27.66
C ASN A 107 34.42 14.91 -26.87
N LYS A 108 33.23 14.31 -26.75
CA LYS A 108 32.10 14.85 -25.98
C LYS A 108 31.94 14.10 -24.66
N ALA A 109 31.68 14.86 -23.60
CA ALA A 109 31.20 14.31 -22.35
C ALA A 109 29.75 13.83 -22.50
N GLY A 110 29.45 12.68 -21.93
CA GLY A 110 28.12 12.10 -21.81
C GLY A 110 27.91 11.50 -20.42
N TYR A 111 26.73 10.94 -20.20
CA TYR A 111 26.43 10.13 -19.03
C TYR A 111 25.58 8.93 -19.46
N TYR A 112 25.73 7.83 -18.75
CA TYR A 112 24.77 6.73 -18.79
C TYR A 112 24.16 6.55 -17.39
N ILE A 113 23.10 5.76 -17.30
CA ILE A 113 22.38 5.52 -16.04
C ILE A 113 22.27 4.01 -15.82
N GLU A 114 22.73 3.54 -14.68
CA GLU A 114 22.55 2.16 -14.20
C GLU A 114 21.51 2.14 -13.07
N TYR A 115 20.58 1.19 -13.14
CA TYR A 115 19.59 0.94 -12.10
C TYR A 115 19.97 -0.32 -11.32
N LEU A 116 20.27 -0.14 -10.04
CA LEU A 116 20.76 -1.18 -9.14
C LEU A 116 19.80 -1.26 -7.95
N GLY A 117 19.28 -2.45 -7.60
CA GLY A 117 18.27 -2.52 -6.53
C GLY A 117 18.15 -3.88 -5.85
N ASP A 118 17.43 -3.90 -4.72
CA ASP A 118 17.25 -5.08 -3.87
C ASP A 118 15.95 -5.01 -3.04
N ASN A 119 15.50 -6.16 -2.53
CA ASN A 119 14.19 -6.36 -1.90
C ASN A 119 14.35 -6.69 -0.41
N PHE A 120 14.13 -5.70 0.45
CA PHE A 120 14.31 -5.83 1.90
C PHE A 120 13.04 -6.36 2.57
N LYS A 121 13.21 -7.32 3.48
CA LYS A 121 12.13 -7.98 4.25
C LYS A 121 12.51 -8.10 5.71
N HIS A 122 11.55 -7.88 6.61
CA HIS A 122 11.72 -7.91 8.07
C HIS A 122 12.86 -7.02 8.61
N THR A 123 13.16 -5.93 7.90
CA THR A 123 14.16 -4.92 8.28
C THR A 123 13.69 -3.53 7.88
N ALA A 124 14.20 -2.53 8.60
CA ALA A 124 14.03 -1.11 8.32
C ALA A 124 15.32 -0.44 7.84
N LYS A 125 16.39 -1.20 7.58
CA LYS A 125 17.70 -0.70 7.11
C LYS A 125 18.11 -1.32 5.78
N LEU A 126 18.97 -0.61 5.06
CA LEU A 126 19.86 -1.19 4.06
C LEU A 126 20.81 -2.21 4.72
N SER A 127 21.33 -3.15 3.95
CA SER A 127 22.35 -4.11 4.41
C SER A 127 23.74 -3.50 4.34
N ASP A 128 24.69 -4.04 5.11
CA ASP A 128 26.07 -3.54 5.16
C ASP A 128 26.74 -3.54 3.78
N ILE A 129 26.37 -4.47 2.89
CA ILE A 129 26.81 -4.52 1.49
C ILE A 129 26.38 -3.24 0.74
N TRP A 130 25.11 -2.85 0.87
CA TRP A 130 24.58 -1.63 0.25
C TRP A 130 25.14 -0.37 0.88
N VAL A 131 25.27 -0.34 2.21
CA VAL A 131 25.89 0.75 2.96
C VAL A 131 27.33 0.99 2.50
N ASN A 132 28.14 -0.06 2.37
CA ASN A 132 29.54 0.04 1.95
C ASN A 132 29.64 0.43 0.47
N LYS A 133 28.86 -0.22 -0.42
CA LYS A 133 28.79 0.14 -1.84
C LYS A 133 28.47 1.63 -2.03
N LEU A 134 27.49 2.16 -1.31
CA LEU A 134 27.11 3.58 -1.41
C LEU A 134 28.13 4.52 -0.74
N LYS A 135 28.86 4.09 0.28
CA LYS A 135 30.00 4.85 0.84
C LYS A 135 31.11 5.07 -0.21
N GLU A 136 31.34 4.06 -1.04
CA GLU A 136 32.34 4.08 -2.13
C GLU A 136 31.82 4.77 -3.41
N THR A 137 30.70 4.32 -3.98
CA THR A 137 30.31 4.66 -5.36
C THR A 137 29.42 5.90 -5.53
N LEU A 138 28.75 6.38 -4.48
CA LEU A 138 27.75 7.45 -4.57
C LEU A 138 28.38 8.76 -5.09
N GLN A 139 27.77 9.38 -6.10
CA GLN A 139 28.19 10.60 -6.79
C GLN A 139 27.09 11.67 -6.81
N ARG A 140 27.44 12.88 -7.26
CA ARG A 140 26.48 13.98 -7.47
C ARG A 140 25.57 13.66 -8.65
N GLY A 141 24.27 13.86 -8.47
CA GLY A 141 23.27 13.62 -9.51
C GLY A 141 22.85 12.16 -9.67
N ASP A 142 23.32 11.28 -8.79
CA ASP A 142 22.69 9.99 -8.50
C ASP A 142 21.37 10.21 -7.75
N GLU A 143 20.53 9.17 -7.70
CA GLU A 143 19.31 9.15 -6.89
C GLU A 143 19.11 7.85 -6.12
N LEU A 144 18.48 7.95 -4.94
CA LEU A 144 18.14 6.82 -4.07
C LEU A 144 16.63 6.77 -3.84
N PHE A 145 16.02 5.63 -4.14
CA PHE A 145 14.58 5.39 -4.01
C PHE A 145 14.31 4.29 -2.98
N PHE A 146 13.29 4.51 -2.14
CA PHE A 146 12.71 3.49 -1.28
C PHE A 146 11.24 3.32 -1.64
N SER A 147 10.93 2.31 -2.44
CA SER A 147 9.60 2.05 -2.99
C SER A 147 8.91 0.87 -2.30
N ASN A 148 7.59 0.77 -2.48
CA ASN A 148 6.77 -0.36 -2.03
C ASN A 148 6.95 -0.66 -0.53
N ILE A 149 7.13 0.40 0.28
CA ILE A 149 7.27 0.30 1.73
C ILE A 149 5.96 -0.21 2.32
N ILE A 150 5.98 -1.41 2.91
CA ILE A 150 4.86 -2.05 3.58
C ILE A 150 5.06 -2.00 5.09
N VAL A 151 4.03 -1.57 5.84
CA VAL A 151 4.02 -1.61 7.31
C VAL A 151 2.94 -2.51 7.88
N LYS A 152 3.21 -3.08 9.07
CA LYS A 152 2.18 -3.75 9.88
C LYS A 152 1.42 -2.72 10.73
N TYR A 153 0.10 -2.82 10.69
CA TYR A 153 -0.85 -2.02 11.45
C TYR A 153 -1.74 -2.94 12.30
N PRO A 154 -1.82 -2.75 13.63
CA PRO A 154 -2.56 -3.65 14.52
C PRO A 154 -4.06 -3.82 14.19
N PRO A 155 -4.65 -5.02 14.38
CA PRO A 155 -3.99 -6.25 14.83
C PRO A 155 -3.09 -6.87 13.76
N ASP A 156 -3.62 -7.18 12.58
CA ASP A 156 -2.90 -7.85 11.48
C ASP A 156 -3.30 -7.29 10.10
N LYS A 157 -3.22 -5.97 9.93
CA LYS A 157 -3.39 -5.30 8.63
C LYS A 157 -2.06 -4.86 8.08
N TYR A 158 -1.93 -4.87 6.76
CA TYR A 158 -0.75 -4.35 6.06
C TYR A 158 -1.16 -3.19 5.16
N TYR A 159 -0.32 -2.15 5.13
CA TYR A 159 -0.53 -0.97 4.31
C TYR A 159 0.74 -0.63 3.55
N LYS A 160 0.64 -0.39 2.23
CA LYS A 160 1.65 0.40 1.51
C LYS A 160 1.56 1.84 2.01
N VAL A 161 2.70 2.46 2.23
CA VAL A 161 2.84 3.86 2.66
C VAL A 161 3.59 4.69 1.61
N PRO A 162 3.73 6.02 1.75
CA PRO A 162 4.41 6.83 0.73
C PRO A 162 5.85 6.37 0.48
N ASP A 163 6.22 6.26 -0.79
CA ASP A 163 7.58 5.96 -1.24
C ASP A 163 8.50 7.17 -0.97
N LEU A 164 9.82 6.94 -0.86
CA LEU A 164 10.83 8.01 -0.70
C LEU A 164 11.75 8.11 -1.93
N ARG A 165 12.21 9.33 -2.23
CA ARG A 165 13.21 9.63 -3.28
C ARG A 165 14.19 10.68 -2.77
N PHE A 166 15.48 10.45 -2.96
CA PHE A 166 16.56 11.36 -2.59
C PHE A 166 17.45 11.64 -3.80
N VAL A 167 17.84 12.90 -4.00
CA VAL A 167 18.75 13.32 -5.09
C VAL A 167 20.05 13.85 -4.48
N ILE A 168 21.21 13.47 -5.02
CA ILE A 168 22.51 13.76 -4.40
C ILE A 168 23.16 15.05 -4.93
N LEU A 169 23.63 15.91 -4.01
CA LEU A 169 24.44 17.12 -4.28
C LEU A 169 25.93 16.97 -3.91
#